data_AF-A0A4R3T8W6-F1
#
_entry.id   AF-A0A4R3T8W6-F1
#
_cell.length_a   1.000
_cell.length_b   1.000
_cell.length_c   1.000
_cell.angle_alpha   90.00
_cell.angle_beta   90.00
_cell.angle_gamma   90.00
#
_symmetry.space_group_name_H-M   'P 1'
#
loop_
_entity.id
_entity.type
_entity.pdbx_description
1 polymer ?
#
loop_
_entity_poly.entity_id
_entity_poly.type
_entity_poly.pdbx_seq_one_letter_code
_entity_poly.pdbx_strand_id
1 'polypeptide(L)'
;MSGLSCILPGDHGPRLIGQGMESIIHKQPSDAPTASERAAKQGEASGGRRRLSQARAEATRSRILHCARQVFAAHGFAAANVRDIARAAGTTHSMITYHFGSKDELWREAVRDMFALLQRQVIDPVEAEAELDFEQRFRKLVHLYTRYSAEHPEHARITVSETIAGGERLEWMVREFVSANQAATTGNLTQLVDRGLVPDMPLPSLLYAMVGMIQLPFMLQKEAQLAMGYDFMTDEAVEAHAEAVVRLLTGSVHGPATRKSPS
;
A
#
# COMPACT_ATOMS: atom_id res chain seq x y z
N MET A 1 -22.94 13.69 -4.35
CA MET A 1 -21.85 14.39 -3.63
C MET A 1 -21.54 13.59 -2.38
N SER A 2 -20.69 12.59 -2.48
CA SER A 2 -20.33 11.72 -1.35
C SER A 2 -18.86 11.99 -1.03
N GLY A 3 -18.63 12.65 0.10
CA GLY A 3 -17.29 13.04 0.55
C GLY A 3 -16.51 11.82 1.02
N LEU A 4 -15.45 11.47 0.29
CA LEU A 4 -14.43 10.52 0.72
C LEU A 4 -13.59 11.17 1.82
N SER A 5 -13.90 10.88 3.08
CA SER A 5 -13.09 11.25 4.24
C SER A 5 -12.07 10.15 4.50
N CYS A 6 -10.79 10.39 4.22
CA CYS A 6 -9.70 9.49 4.62
C CYS A 6 -9.44 9.66 6.13
N ILE A 7 -9.75 8.62 6.91
CA ILE A 7 -9.43 8.56 8.36
C ILE A 7 -8.22 7.64 8.52
N LEU A 8 -7.15 8.13 9.13
CA LEU A 8 -6.01 7.33 9.60
C LEU A 8 -6.29 6.86 11.04
N PRO A 9 -5.82 5.66 11.45
CA PRO A 9 -5.94 5.20 12.84
C PRO A 9 -5.03 6.01 13.78
N GLY A 10 -5.61 6.49 14.88
CA GLY A 10 -4.96 7.35 15.87
C GLY A 10 -4.16 6.59 16.92
N ASP A 11 -3.04 7.19 17.31
CA ASP A 11 -2.07 6.71 18.30
C ASP A 11 -2.52 7.09 19.72
N HIS A 12 -2.77 6.10 20.57
CA HIS A 12 -3.17 6.27 21.97
C HIS A 12 -1.95 6.28 22.90
N GLY A 13 -1.46 7.46 23.26
CA GLY A 13 -0.51 7.63 24.36
C GLY A 13 -1.21 7.74 25.73
N PRO A 14 -0.73 7.09 26.80
CA PRO A 14 -1.21 7.35 28.14
C PRO A 14 -0.43 8.49 28.81
N ARG A 15 -1.17 9.37 29.51
CA ARG A 15 -0.66 10.36 30.47
C ARG A 15 -0.97 9.94 31.91
N LEU A 16 -0.24 10.59 32.79
CA LEU A 16 -0.47 10.92 34.22
C LEU A 16 0.29 10.00 35.20
N ILE A 17 0.81 10.39 36.37
CA ILE A 17 1.13 11.64 37.12
C ILE A 17 1.77 11.11 38.44
N GLY A 18 2.64 11.87 39.11
CA GLY A 18 2.89 11.72 40.57
C GLY A 18 4.37 11.79 40.96
N GLN A 19 4.92 12.94 41.36
CA GLN A 19 5.03 13.51 42.73
C GLN A 19 6.38 13.20 43.42
N GLY A 20 6.93 14.21 44.14
CA GLY A 20 8.12 14.14 45.01
C GLY A 20 9.20 15.15 44.61
N MET A 21 9.18 16.42 45.04
CA MET A 21 9.62 17.01 46.32
C MET A 21 11.13 16.90 46.60
N GLU A 22 11.69 18.06 46.99
CA GLU A 22 13.00 18.32 47.64
C GLU A 22 14.26 18.49 46.77
N SER A 23 14.75 19.74 46.71
CA SER A 23 16.14 20.11 47.08
C SER A 23 16.48 21.48 46.48
N ILE A 24 16.47 22.51 47.34
CA ILE A 24 16.98 23.86 47.03
C ILE A 24 18.50 23.79 47.19
N ILE A 25 19.22 23.62 46.06
CA ILE A 25 20.68 23.78 46.02
C ILE A 25 21.01 25.19 45.55
N HIS A 26 21.80 25.86 46.39
CA HIS A 26 22.42 27.16 46.21
C HIS A 26 23.14 27.24 44.84
N LYS A 27 22.58 28.00 43.88
CA LYS A 27 23.23 28.22 42.57
C LYS A 27 24.19 29.42 42.69
N GLN A 28 25.49 29.15 42.73
CA GLN A 28 26.51 30.18 42.53
C GLN A 28 26.55 30.62 41.06
N PRO A 29 26.86 31.90 40.74
CA PRO A 29 26.84 32.39 39.36
C PRO A 29 28.23 32.23 38.71
N SER A 30 28.50 31.12 38.02
CA SER A 30 29.64 31.01 37.08
C SER A 30 29.62 29.72 36.24
N ASP A 31 28.57 29.48 35.46
CA ASP A 31 28.61 28.46 34.38
C ASP A 31 27.93 29.03 33.13
N ALA A 32 28.51 30.09 32.56
CA ALA A 32 28.13 30.51 31.23
C ALA A 32 28.73 29.50 30.23
N PRO A 33 27.92 28.82 29.40
CA PRO A 33 28.44 27.84 28.45
C PRO A 33 29.47 28.52 27.56
N THR A 34 30.61 27.87 27.38
CA THR A 34 31.72 28.38 26.58
C THR A 34 31.27 28.63 25.14
N ALA A 35 31.97 29.50 24.41
CA ALA A 35 31.63 29.78 23.01
C ALA A 35 31.60 28.51 22.15
N SER A 36 32.43 27.51 22.47
CA SER A 36 32.45 26.19 21.83
C SER A 36 31.20 25.37 22.13
N GLU A 37 30.74 25.33 23.39
CA GLU A 37 29.51 24.62 23.78
C GLU A 37 28.24 25.30 23.24
N ARG A 38 28.26 26.64 23.11
CA ARG A 38 27.16 27.38 22.45
C ARG A 38 27.11 27.09 20.95
N ALA A 39 28.27 27.01 20.29
CA ALA A 39 28.35 26.66 18.87
C ALA A 39 27.89 25.21 18.61
N ALA A 40 28.28 24.26 19.47
CA ALA A 40 27.83 22.87 19.39
C ALA A 40 26.31 22.74 19.60
N LYS A 41 25.74 23.39 20.64
CA LYS A 41 24.28 23.41 20.88
C LYS A 41 23.50 24.09 19.76
N GLN A 42 24.06 25.11 19.11
CA GLN A 42 23.44 25.77 17.96
C GLN A 42 23.47 24.89 16.69
N GLY A 43 24.56 24.15 16.46
CA GLY A 43 24.68 23.17 15.38
C GLY A 43 23.70 22.01 15.52
N GLU A 44 23.56 21.47 16.73
CA GLU A 44 22.58 20.41 17.05
C GLU A 44 21.13 20.90 16.91
N ALA A 45 20.82 22.11 17.40
CA ALA A 45 19.48 22.69 17.27
C ALA A 45 19.11 22.99 15.81
N SER A 46 20.07 23.43 15.00
CA SER A 46 19.90 23.66 13.54
C SER A 46 19.70 22.34 12.79
N GLY A 47 20.52 21.32 13.11
CA GLY A 47 20.38 19.97 12.57
C GLY A 47 19.02 19.34 12.92
N GLY A 48 18.57 19.51 14.16
CA GLY A 48 17.25 19.06 14.63
C GLY A 48 16.09 19.73 13.89
N ARG A 49 16.11 21.06 13.71
CA ARG A 49 15.07 21.78 12.95
C ARG A 49 15.00 21.34 11.49
N ARG A 50 16.15 21.12 10.83
CA ARG A 50 16.18 20.65 9.44
C ARG A 50 15.59 19.24 9.29
N ARG A 51 15.94 18.32 10.19
CA ARG A 51 15.38 16.95 10.20
C ARG A 51 13.87 16.95 10.42
N LEU A 52 13.38 17.76 11.37
CA LEU A 52 11.93 17.92 11.62
C LEU A 52 11.20 18.51 10.41
N SER A 53 11.79 19.48 9.73
CA SER A 53 11.21 20.06 8.50
C SER A 53 11.14 19.03 7.37
N GLN A 54 12.19 18.23 7.19
CA GLN A 54 12.22 17.18 6.17
C GLN A 54 11.20 16.07 6.46
N ALA A 55 11.09 15.62 7.72
CA ALA A 55 10.11 14.63 8.12
C ALA A 55 8.65 15.11 7.87
N ARG A 56 8.37 16.39 8.13
CA ARG A 56 7.05 16.99 7.83
C ARG A 56 6.76 17.07 6.33
N ALA A 57 7.78 17.39 5.53
CA ALA A 57 7.65 17.42 4.08
C ALA A 57 7.36 16.01 3.52
N GLU A 58 8.05 14.98 4.03
CA GLU A 58 7.83 13.59 3.64
C GLU A 58 6.43 13.09 4.03
N ALA A 59 6.00 13.37 5.27
CA ALA A 59 4.64 13.04 5.72
C ALA A 59 3.56 13.72 4.87
N THR A 60 3.81 14.97 4.44
CA THR A 60 2.91 15.69 3.53
C THR A 60 2.90 15.06 2.14
N ARG A 61 4.08 14.71 1.60
CA ARG A 61 4.22 14.04 0.30
C ARG A 61 3.45 12.72 0.30
N SER A 62 3.66 11.86 1.30
CA SER A 62 2.98 10.57 1.45
C SER A 62 1.45 10.72 1.53
N ARG A 63 0.95 11.70 2.30
CA ARG A 63 -0.48 11.98 2.38
C ARG A 63 -1.06 12.43 1.03
N ILE A 64 -0.34 13.26 0.29
CA ILE A 64 -0.77 13.68 -1.06
C ILE A 64 -0.86 12.47 -1.99
N LEU A 65 0.15 11.60 -1.99
CA LEU A 65 0.18 10.41 -2.85
C LEU A 65 -0.96 9.45 -2.54
N HIS A 66 -1.24 9.21 -1.26
CA HIS A 66 -2.38 8.41 -0.84
C HIS A 66 -3.70 8.98 -1.36
N CYS A 67 -3.98 10.26 -1.12
CA CYS A 67 -5.21 10.90 -1.61
C CYS A 67 -5.27 10.95 -3.15
N ALA A 68 -4.13 11.14 -3.82
CA ALA A 68 -4.05 11.14 -5.27
C ALA A 68 -4.48 9.80 -5.86
N ARG A 69 -3.99 8.66 -5.32
CA ARG A 69 -4.41 7.33 -5.75
C ARG A 69 -5.93 7.16 -5.63
N GLN A 70 -6.50 7.55 -4.49
CA GLN A 70 -7.95 7.42 -4.28
C GLN A 70 -8.77 8.24 -5.29
N VAL A 71 -8.36 9.49 -5.55
CA VAL A 71 -9.05 10.36 -6.53
C VAL A 71 -8.87 9.85 -7.96
N PHE A 72 -7.68 9.41 -8.35
CA PHE A 72 -7.43 8.84 -9.68
C PHE A 72 -8.18 7.53 -9.88
N ALA A 73 -8.25 6.66 -8.87
CA ALA A 73 -9.02 5.42 -8.94
C ALA A 73 -10.53 5.65 -9.06
N ALA A 74 -11.05 6.72 -8.44
CA ALA A 74 -12.47 7.04 -8.47
C ALA A 74 -12.93 7.74 -9.76
N HIS A 75 -12.07 8.55 -10.37
CA HIS A 75 -12.45 9.45 -11.47
C HIS A 75 -11.69 9.21 -12.77
N GLY A 76 -10.64 8.39 -12.75
CA GLY A 76 -9.68 8.29 -13.84
C GLY A 76 -8.81 9.54 -13.97
N PHE A 77 -7.75 9.46 -14.79
CA PHE A 77 -6.82 10.57 -14.96
C PHE A 77 -7.52 11.83 -15.50
N ALA A 78 -8.33 11.73 -16.54
CA ALA A 78 -8.91 12.90 -17.22
C ALA A 78 -9.79 13.74 -16.28
N ALA A 79 -10.73 13.12 -15.57
CA ALA A 79 -11.70 13.82 -14.73
C ALA A 79 -11.17 14.16 -13.32
N ALA A 80 -10.07 13.55 -12.86
CA ALA A 80 -9.48 13.86 -11.56
C ALA A 80 -9.06 15.35 -11.45
N ASN A 81 -9.37 15.99 -10.32
CA ASN A 81 -9.05 17.39 -10.10
C ASN A 81 -7.99 17.54 -9.00
N VAL A 82 -6.86 18.18 -9.32
CA VAL A 82 -5.75 18.40 -8.38
C VAL A 82 -6.20 19.22 -7.15
N ARG A 83 -7.20 20.10 -7.30
CA ARG A 83 -7.77 20.84 -6.17
C ARG A 83 -8.55 19.94 -5.21
N ASP A 84 -9.21 18.90 -5.72
CA ASP A 84 -9.92 17.94 -4.86
C ASP A 84 -8.92 17.03 -4.15
N ILE A 85 -7.80 16.65 -4.80
CA ILE A 85 -6.67 15.96 -4.15
C ILE A 85 -6.09 16.84 -3.03
N ALA A 86 -5.86 18.13 -3.27
CA ALA A 86 -5.35 19.05 -2.26
C ALA A 86 -6.28 19.14 -1.05
N ARG A 87 -7.59 19.27 -1.29
CA ARG A 87 -8.60 19.30 -0.24
C ARG A 87 -8.60 18.00 0.58
N ALA A 88 -8.60 16.85 -0.09
CA ALA A 88 -8.57 15.54 0.58
C ALA A 88 -7.28 15.34 1.39
N ALA A 89 -6.14 15.81 0.89
CA ALA A 89 -4.85 15.72 1.56
C ALA A 89 -4.63 16.81 2.63
N GLY A 90 -5.61 17.67 2.91
CA GLY A 90 -5.48 18.76 3.89
C GLY A 90 -4.34 19.73 3.56
N THR A 91 -4.13 20.02 2.28
CA THR A 91 -3.05 20.89 1.78
C THR A 91 -3.57 21.84 0.69
N THR A 92 -2.69 22.64 0.09
CA THR A 92 -3.04 23.58 -0.98
C THR A 92 -2.62 23.07 -2.35
N HIS A 93 -3.27 23.57 -3.40
CA HIS A 93 -2.85 23.30 -4.78
C HIS A 93 -1.39 23.70 -5.01
N SER A 94 -0.96 24.85 -4.48
CA SER A 94 0.43 25.32 -4.58
C SER A 94 1.43 24.35 -3.95
N MET A 95 1.08 23.69 -2.83
CA MET A 95 1.91 22.66 -2.22
C MET A 95 2.03 21.41 -3.09
N ILE A 96 0.96 20.99 -3.77
CA ILE A 96 1.03 19.89 -4.73
C ILE A 96 1.93 20.27 -5.91
N THR A 97 1.73 21.46 -6.49
CA THR A 97 2.60 21.97 -7.57
C THR A 97 4.06 22.05 -7.12
N TYR A 98 4.33 22.43 -5.87
CA TYR A 98 5.69 22.45 -5.32
C TYR A 98 6.31 21.04 -5.24
N HIS A 99 5.55 20.03 -4.78
CA HIS A 99 6.08 18.67 -4.59
C HIS A 99 6.15 17.82 -5.87
N PHE A 100 5.27 18.07 -6.83
CA PHE A 100 5.06 17.18 -7.99
C PHE A 100 5.07 17.92 -9.32
N GLY A 101 4.99 19.25 -9.34
CA GLY A 101 4.94 20.02 -10.58
C GLY A 101 3.57 19.93 -11.27
N SER A 102 3.37 18.88 -12.07
CA SER A 102 2.19 18.72 -12.92
C SER A 102 1.25 17.62 -12.41
N LYS A 103 0.02 17.59 -12.96
CA LYS A 103 -0.94 16.50 -12.70
C LYS A 103 -0.44 15.15 -13.23
N ASP A 104 0.25 15.16 -14.38
CA ASP A 104 0.83 13.94 -14.96
C ASP A 104 1.92 13.38 -14.05
N GLU A 105 2.81 14.24 -13.56
CA GLU A 105 3.88 13.82 -12.66
C GLU A 105 3.34 13.38 -11.29
N LEU A 106 2.33 14.07 -10.76
CA LEU A 106 1.60 13.60 -9.57
C LEU A 106 1.01 12.20 -9.78
N TRP A 107 0.43 11.95 -10.95
CA TRP A 107 -0.11 10.63 -11.28
C TRP A 107 1.00 9.57 -11.36
N ARG A 108 2.11 9.86 -12.04
CA ARG A 108 3.26 8.94 -12.14
C ARG A 108 3.84 8.61 -10.76
N GLU A 109 4.01 9.62 -9.92
CA GLU A 109 4.50 9.44 -8.56
C GLU A 109 3.50 8.66 -7.69
N ALA A 110 2.19 8.88 -7.86
CA ALA A 110 1.17 8.10 -7.18
C ALA A 110 1.21 6.62 -7.59
N VAL A 111 1.46 6.32 -8.86
CA VAL A 111 1.65 4.96 -9.38
C VAL A 111 2.97 4.35 -8.92
N ARG A 112 4.08 5.11 -8.89
CA ARG A 112 5.34 4.64 -8.30
C ARG A 112 5.17 4.24 -6.83
N ASP A 113 4.51 5.10 -6.04
CA ASP A 113 4.24 4.81 -4.62
C ASP A 113 3.33 3.59 -4.46
N MET A 114 2.34 3.41 -5.34
CA MET A 114 1.47 2.24 -5.39
C MET A 114 2.24 0.92 -5.59
N PHE A 115 3.13 0.88 -6.59
CA PHE A 115 3.95 -0.30 -6.87
C PHE A 115 5.04 -0.50 -5.81
N ALA A 116 5.61 0.56 -5.25
CA ALA A 116 6.54 0.46 -4.13
C ALA A 116 5.86 -0.09 -2.86
N LEU A 117 4.58 0.22 -2.65
CA LEU A 117 3.78 -0.34 -1.57
C LEU A 117 3.51 -1.84 -1.80
N LEU A 118 3.15 -2.24 -3.03
CA LEU A 118 3.02 -3.66 -3.41
C LEU A 118 4.33 -4.42 -3.18
N GLN A 119 5.45 -3.86 -3.64
CA GLN A 119 6.78 -4.44 -3.45
C GLN A 119 7.06 -4.68 -1.96
N ARG A 120 6.90 -3.65 -1.13
CA ARG A 120 7.19 -3.69 0.30
C ARG A 120 6.27 -4.63 1.10
N GLN A 121 4.99 -4.69 0.76
CA GLN A 121 4.00 -5.44 1.55
C GLN A 121 3.81 -6.89 1.07
N VAL A 122 4.16 -7.18 -0.18
CA VAL A 122 3.89 -8.49 -0.79
C VAL A 122 5.17 -9.17 -1.27
N ILE A 123 5.99 -8.48 -2.07
CA ILE A 123 7.13 -9.12 -2.73
C ILE A 123 8.30 -9.30 -1.77
N ASP A 124 8.75 -8.24 -1.10
CA ASP A 124 9.89 -8.28 -0.17
C ASP A 124 9.70 -9.33 0.94
N PRO A 125 8.51 -9.47 1.58
CA PRO A 125 8.32 -10.49 2.62
C PRO A 125 8.31 -11.93 2.08
N VAL A 126 8.00 -12.16 0.80
CA VAL A 126 8.09 -13.47 0.16
C VAL A 126 9.54 -13.79 -0.22
N GLU A 127 10.29 -12.79 -0.68
CA GLU A 127 11.70 -12.94 -1.05
C GLU A 127 12.63 -13.09 0.15
N ALA A 128 12.31 -12.44 1.28
CA ALA A 128 13.08 -12.54 2.51
C ALA A 128 13.07 -13.95 3.13
N GLU A 129 12.11 -14.80 2.76
CA GLU A 129 11.98 -16.17 3.25
C GLU A 129 12.41 -17.19 2.19
N ALA A 130 13.68 -17.08 1.77
CA ALA A 130 14.27 -17.94 0.75
C ALA A 130 14.30 -19.44 1.12
N GLU A 131 14.26 -19.75 2.43
CA GLU A 131 14.28 -21.11 2.98
C GLU A 131 12.95 -21.86 2.85
N LEU A 132 11.83 -21.13 2.64
CA LEU A 132 10.54 -21.77 2.43
C LEU A 132 10.54 -22.56 1.11
N ASP A 133 9.86 -23.70 1.12
CA ASP A 133 9.62 -24.41 -0.12
C ASP A 133 8.71 -23.60 -1.05
N PHE A 134 8.63 -24.06 -2.30
CA PHE A 134 7.98 -23.30 -3.35
C PHE A 134 6.46 -23.20 -3.17
N GLU A 135 5.83 -24.22 -2.61
CA GLU A 135 4.39 -24.23 -2.32
C GLU A 135 4.08 -23.25 -1.18
N GLN A 136 4.90 -23.26 -0.12
CA GLN A 136 4.79 -22.33 1.00
C GLN A 136 4.98 -20.88 0.56
N ARG A 137 5.96 -20.60 -0.30
CA ARG A 137 6.17 -19.26 -0.88
C ARG A 137 4.99 -18.82 -1.74
N PHE A 138 4.44 -19.71 -2.55
CA PHE A 138 3.26 -19.42 -3.37
C PHE A 138 2.03 -19.13 -2.52
N ARG A 139 1.74 -19.96 -1.51
CA ARG A 139 0.69 -19.73 -0.54
C ARG A 139 0.86 -18.37 0.13
N LYS A 140 2.06 -18.07 0.64
CA LYS A 140 2.36 -16.78 1.27
C LYS A 140 2.11 -15.60 0.31
N LEU A 141 2.55 -15.72 -0.94
CA LEU A 141 2.32 -14.71 -1.98
C LEU A 141 0.82 -14.44 -2.17
N VAL A 142 0.00 -15.50 -2.32
CA VAL A 142 -1.45 -15.37 -2.51
C VAL A 142 -2.10 -14.70 -1.29
N HIS A 143 -1.74 -15.08 -0.07
CA HIS A 143 -2.30 -14.48 1.15
C HIS A 143 -1.92 -13.01 1.30
N LEU A 144 -0.64 -12.66 1.13
CA LEU A 144 -0.18 -11.29 1.22
C LEU A 144 -0.79 -10.43 0.12
N TYR A 145 -0.88 -10.95 -1.11
CA TYR A 145 -1.45 -10.18 -2.21
C TYR A 145 -2.97 -10.00 -2.08
N THR A 146 -3.67 -10.98 -1.52
CA THR A 146 -5.11 -10.88 -1.21
C THR A 146 -5.36 -9.83 -0.14
N ARG A 147 -4.60 -9.85 0.95
CA ARG A 147 -4.69 -8.84 2.01
C ARG A 147 -4.36 -7.43 1.51
N TYR A 148 -3.27 -7.30 0.76
CA TYR A 148 -2.89 -6.06 0.09
C TYR A 148 -4.03 -5.53 -0.79
N SER A 149 -4.67 -6.41 -1.58
CA SER A 149 -5.74 -6.01 -2.50
C SER A 149 -7.01 -5.56 -1.77
N ALA A 150 -7.29 -6.11 -0.58
CA ALA A 150 -8.36 -5.66 0.28
C ALA A 150 -8.07 -4.29 0.92
N GLU A 151 -6.83 -4.05 1.35
CA GLU A 151 -6.37 -2.79 1.94
C GLU A 151 -6.21 -1.66 0.91
N HIS A 152 -5.87 -2.03 -0.34
CA HIS A 152 -5.53 -1.11 -1.43
C HIS A 152 -6.31 -1.39 -2.73
N PRO A 153 -7.66 -1.41 -2.70
CA PRO A 153 -8.48 -1.71 -3.88
C PRO A 153 -8.35 -0.64 -4.97
N GLU A 154 -7.83 0.55 -4.65
CA GLU A 154 -7.50 1.57 -5.64
C GLU A 154 -6.44 1.12 -6.65
N HIS A 155 -5.56 0.18 -6.27
CA HIS A 155 -4.55 -0.37 -7.18
C HIS A 155 -5.22 -0.98 -8.40
N ALA A 156 -6.06 -1.99 -8.18
CA ALA A 156 -6.72 -2.71 -9.27
C ALA A 156 -7.56 -1.75 -10.14
N ARG A 157 -8.24 -0.78 -9.53
CA ARG A 157 -9.04 0.23 -10.24
C ARG A 157 -8.21 1.11 -11.17
N ILE A 158 -7.04 1.59 -10.71
CA ILE A 158 -6.14 2.41 -11.54
C ILE A 158 -5.63 1.58 -12.72
N THR A 159 -5.12 0.37 -12.46
CA THR A 159 -4.56 -0.51 -13.50
C THR A 159 -5.60 -0.86 -14.56
N VAL A 160 -6.80 -1.25 -14.15
CA VAL A 160 -7.90 -1.58 -15.08
C VAL A 160 -8.36 -0.34 -15.84
N SER A 161 -8.51 0.82 -15.17
CA SER A 161 -8.90 2.06 -15.84
C SER A 161 -7.91 2.46 -16.93
N GLU A 162 -6.61 2.37 -16.68
CA GLU A 162 -5.60 2.70 -17.71
C GLU A 162 -5.50 1.62 -18.79
N THR A 163 -5.75 0.36 -18.45
CA THR A 163 -5.83 -0.73 -19.45
C THR A 163 -7.00 -0.50 -20.42
N ILE A 164 -8.16 -0.09 -19.90
CA ILE A 164 -9.34 0.24 -20.73
C ILE A 164 -9.10 1.51 -21.55
N ALA A 165 -8.48 2.54 -20.96
CA ALA A 165 -8.22 3.79 -21.65
C ALA A 165 -7.11 3.67 -22.72
N GLY A 166 -6.09 2.86 -22.46
CA GLY A 166 -4.89 2.74 -23.30
C GLY A 166 -4.01 3.99 -23.30
N GLY A 167 -3.07 4.03 -24.25
CA GLY A 167 -2.21 5.19 -24.52
C GLY A 167 -0.96 5.30 -23.65
N GLU A 168 -0.35 6.48 -23.67
CA GLU A 168 1.01 6.71 -23.16
C GLU A 168 1.20 6.36 -21.68
N ARG A 169 0.17 6.57 -20.83
CA ARG A 169 0.23 6.24 -19.40
C ARG A 169 0.26 4.73 -19.16
N LEU A 170 -0.55 3.96 -19.89
CA LEU A 170 -0.49 2.50 -19.84
C LEU A 170 0.86 1.99 -20.34
N GLU A 171 1.33 2.50 -21.48
CA GLU A 171 2.62 2.11 -22.04
C GLU A 171 3.78 2.39 -21.08
N TRP A 172 3.76 3.56 -20.42
CA TRP A 172 4.73 3.89 -19.38
C TRP A 172 4.61 2.96 -18.18
N MET A 173 3.41 2.70 -17.67
CA MET A 173 3.19 1.82 -16.52
C MET A 173 3.66 0.38 -16.81
N VAL A 174 3.35 -0.13 -18.00
CA VAL A 174 3.79 -1.47 -18.43
C VAL A 174 5.32 -1.52 -18.52
N ARG A 175 5.97 -0.53 -19.16
CA ARG A 175 7.44 -0.52 -19.26
C ARG A 175 8.11 -0.48 -17.90
N GLU A 176 7.67 0.40 -17.01
CA GLU A 176 8.33 0.64 -15.73
C GLU A 176 8.12 -0.48 -14.71
N PHE A 177 6.92 -1.07 -14.63
CA PHE A 177 6.58 -1.96 -13.51
C PHE A 177 6.30 -3.39 -13.93
N VAL A 178 5.78 -3.61 -15.14
CA VAL A 178 5.38 -4.94 -15.60
C VAL A 178 6.53 -5.60 -16.37
N SER A 179 7.05 -4.93 -17.38
CA SER A 179 8.15 -5.45 -18.22
C SER A 179 9.46 -5.55 -17.46
N ALA A 180 9.76 -4.59 -16.57
CA ALA A 180 10.96 -4.62 -15.73
C ALA A 180 11.07 -5.87 -14.85
N ASN A 181 9.92 -6.40 -14.41
CA ASN A 181 9.84 -7.58 -13.53
C ASN A 181 9.48 -8.87 -14.28
N GLN A 182 9.27 -8.80 -15.61
CA GLN A 182 8.70 -9.89 -16.40
C GLN A 182 9.51 -11.19 -16.30
N ALA A 183 10.84 -11.12 -16.37
CA ALA A 183 11.69 -12.31 -16.34
C ALA A 183 11.59 -13.06 -15.01
N ALA A 184 11.60 -12.33 -13.88
CA ALA A 184 11.48 -12.90 -12.55
C ALA A 184 10.08 -13.52 -12.33
N THR A 185 9.02 -12.78 -12.66
CA THR A 185 7.64 -13.27 -12.54
C THR A 185 7.40 -14.50 -13.40
N THR A 186 7.84 -14.48 -14.66
CA THR A 186 7.69 -15.61 -15.59
C THR A 186 8.46 -16.82 -15.07
N GLY A 187 9.72 -16.65 -14.64
CA GLY A 187 10.53 -17.74 -14.08
C GLY A 187 9.92 -18.38 -12.82
N ASN A 188 9.27 -17.60 -11.96
CA ASN A 188 8.56 -18.12 -10.80
C ASN A 188 7.30 -18.92 -11.22
N LEU A 189 6.50 -18.41 -12.16
CA LEU A 189 5.31 -19.13 -12.63
C LEU A 189 5.67 -20.40 -13.39
N THR A 190 6.72 -20.40 -14.23
CA THR A 190 7.22 -21.60 -14.90
C THR A 190 7.56 -22.70 -13.90
N GLN A 191 8.25 -22.35 -12.81
CA GLN A 191 8.58 -23.32 -11.77
C GLN A 191 7.35 -23.88 -11.04
N LEU A 192 6.25 -23.12 -10.94
CA LEU A 192 5.00 -23.64 -10.35
C LEU A 192 4.41 -24.73 -11.25
N VAL A 193 4.40 -24.47 -12.57
CA VAL A 193 3.88 -25.39 -13.58
C VAL A 193 4.76 -26.64 -13.69
N ASP A 194 6.08 -26.47 -13.82
CA ASP A 194 7.04 -27.57 -13.97
C ASP A 194 7.02 -28.55 -12.78
N ARG A 195 6.69 -28.05 -11.58
CA ARG A 195 6.56 -28.84 -10.36
C ARG A 195 5.15 -29.42 -10.16
N GLY A 196 4.21 -29.14 -11.06
CA GLY A 196 2.81 -29.57 -10.94
C GLY A 196 2.07 -28.98 -9.74
N LEU A 197 2.52 -27.84 -9.22
CA LEU A 197 1.90 -27.17 -8.08
C LEU A 197 0.68 -26.33 -8.48
N VAL A 198 0.55 -26.01 -9.77
CA VAL A 198 -0.58 -25.29 -10.36
C VAL A 198 -0.98 -25.93 -11.70
N PRO A 199 -2.18 -25.65 -12.26
CA PRO A 199 -2.59 -26.16 -13.56
C PRO A 199 -1.56 -25.90 -14.67
N ASP A 200 -1.35 -26.92 -15.49
CA ASP A 200 -0.58 -26.80 -16.73
C ASP A 200 -1.39 -25.99 -17.76
N MET A 201 -1.05 -24.71 -17.88
CA MET A 201 -1.71 -23.76 -18.76
C MET A 201 -0.74 -22.64 -19.20
N PRO A 202 -1.03 -21.92 -20.29
CA PRO A 202 -0.18 -20.82 -20.73
C PRO A 202 0.05 -19.79 -19.61
N LEU A 203 1.31 -19.43 -19.35
CA LEU A 203 1.69 -18.54 -18.24
C LEU A 203 0.92 -17.21 -18.19
N PRO A 204 0.64 -16.53 -19.31
CA PRO A 204 -0.19 -15.32 -19.27
C PRO A 204 -1.60 -15.61 -18.73
N SER A 205 -2.19 -16.74 -19.12
CA SER A 205 -3.53 -17.13 -18.64
C SER A 205 -3.50 -17.44 -17.15
N LEU A 206 -2.48 -18.14 -16.66
CA LEU A 206 -2.30 -18.41 -15.23
C LEU A 206 -2.14 -17.11 -14.42
N LEU A 207 -1.26 -16.21 -14.88
CA LEU A 207 -1.01 -14.93 -14.22
C LEU A 207 -2.28 -14.09 -14.12
N TYR A 208 -3.01 -13.91 -15.24
CA TYR A 208 -4.22 -13.10 -15.23
C TYR A 208 -5.39 -13.78 -14.51
N ALA A 209 -5.47 -15.11 -14.52
CA ALA A 209 -6.44 -15.83 -13.70
C ALA A 209 -6.16 -15.63 -12.21
N MET A 210 -4.91 -15.75 -11.77
CA MET A 210 -4.50 -15.50 -10.38
C MET A 210 -4.78 -14.06 -9.97
N VAL A 211 -4.32 -13.07 -10.76
CA VAL A 211 -4.54 -11.65 -10.48
C VAL A 211 -6.04 -11.34 -10.43
N GLY A 212 -6.83 -11.87 -11.37
CA GLY A 212 -8.28 -11.68 -11.42
C GLY A 212 -8.98 -12.28 -10.21
N MET A 213 -8.65 -13.53 -9.84
CA MET A 213 -9.20 -14.19 -8.66
C MET A 213 -8.87 -13.41 -7.38
N ILE A 214 -7.68 -12.82 -7.28
CA ILE A 214 -7.27 -12.05 -6.09
C ILE A 214 -7.94 -10.68 -6.04
N GLN A 215 -7.89 -9.90 -7.13
CA GLN A 215 -8.25 -8.47 -7.09
C GLN A 215 -9.75 -8.20 -7.30
N LEU A 216 -10.42 -8.99 -8.15
CA LEU A 216 -11.76 -8.68 -8.63
C LEU A 216 -12.82 -8.57 -7.52
N PRO A 217 -12.83 -9.44 -6.48
CA PRO A 217 -13.81 -9.33 -5.40
C PRO A 217 -13.78 -7.99 -4.68
N PHE A 218 -12.58 -7.45 -4.42
CA PHE A 218 -12.42 -6.16 -3.74
C PHE A 218 -12.79 -4.97 -4.64
N MET A 219 -12.54 -5.10 -5.95
CA MET A 219 -13.00 -4.13 -6.94
C MET A 219 -14.53 -4.06 -6.98
N LEU A 220 -15.19 -5.23 -6.96
CA LEU A 220 -16.64 -5.41 -7.04
C LEU A 220 -17.33 -5.43 -5.68
N GLN A 221 -16.65 -5.10 -4.58
CA GLN A 221 -17.20 -5.19 -3.21
C GLN A 221 -18.59 -4.57 -3.06
N LYS A 222 -18.83 -3.41 -3.67
CA LYS A 222 -20.17 -2.77 -3.61
C LYS A 222 -21.26 -3.59 -4.30
N GLU A 223 -20.93 -4.23 -5.41
CA GLU A 223 -21.84 -5.13 -6.11
C GLU A 223 -22.12 -6.36 -5.24
N ALA A 224 -21.08 -7.02 -4.72
CA ALA A 224 -21.21 -8.19 -3.86
C ALA A 224 -22.07 -7.91 -2.61
N GLN A 225 -21.87 -6.75 -1.98
CA GLN A 225 -22.66 -6.33 -0.82
C GLN A 225 -24.14 -6.14 -1.16
N LEU A 226 -24.44 -5.54 -2.33
CA LEU A 226 -25.82 -5.29 -2.76
C LEU A 226 -26.52 -6.55 -3.28
N ALA A 227 -25.80 -7.38 -4.02
CA ALA A 227 -26.36 -8.56 -4.68
C ALA A 227 -26.46 -9.78 -3.75
N MET A 228 -25.50 -9.94 -2.84
CA MET A 228 -25.36 -11.15 -2.01
C MET A 228 -25.33 -10.87 -0.51
N GLY A 229 -25.26 -9.60 -0.08
CA GLY A 229 -25.06 -9.24 1.31
C GLY A 229 -23.67 -9.62 1.85
N TYR A 230 -22.71 -9.91 0.97
CA TYR A 230 -21.39 -10.40 1.34
C TYR A 230 -20.35 -9.27 1.38
N ASP A 231 -19.59 -9.21 2.48
CA ASP A 231 -18.53 -8.22 2.67
C ASP A 231 -17.14 -8.86 2.56
N PHE A 232 -16.50 -8.72 1.39
CA PHE A 232 -15.12 -9.17 1.17
C PHE A 232 -14.10 -8.38 1.99
N MET A 233 -14.47 -7.25 2.60
CA MET A 233 -13.52 -6.38 3.31
C MET A 233 -13.31 -6.77 4.77
N THR A 234 -14.02 -7.79 5.28
CA THR A 234 -13.79 -8.31 6.64
C THR A 234 -12.55 -9.20 6.67
N ASP A 235 -11.79 -9.17 7.78
CA ASP A 235 -10.58 -9.99 7.94
C ASP A 235 -10.84 -11.49 7.69
N GLU A 236 -11.98 -11.99 8.17
CA GLU A 236 -12.42 -13.37 7.95
C GLU A 236 -12.66 -13.67 6.47
N ALA A 237 -13.35 -12.79 5.74
CA ALA A 237 -13.61 -12.97 4.33
C ALA A 237 -12.34 -12.86 3.47
N VAL A 238 -11.42 -11.95 3.80
CA VAL A 238 -10.13 -11.80 3.13
C VAL A 238 -9.32 -13.09 3.26
N GLU A 239 -9.22 -13.64 4.47
CA GLU A 239 -8.47 -14.87 4.73
C GLU A 239 -9.13 -16.10 4.07
N ALA A 240 -10.45 -16.22 4.18
CA ALA A 240 -11.20 -17.29 3.53
C ALA A 240 -11.06 -17.24 2.00
N HIS A 241 -11.03 -16.05 1.42
CA HIS A 241 -10.83 -15.85 -0.01
C HIS A 241 -9.40 -16.24 -0.43
N ALA A 242 -8.38 -15.83 0.32
CA ALA A 242 -6.99 -16.24 0.05
C ALA A 242 -6.84 -17.77 0.03
N GLU A 243 -7.39 -18.46 1.04
CA GLU A 243 -7.38 -19.92 1.09
C GLU A 243 -8.15 -20.56 -0.08
N ALA A 244 -9.28 -19.98 -0.48
CA ALA A 244 -10.04 -20.45 -1.64
C ALA A 244 -9.22 -20.31 -2.93
N VAL A 245 -8.52 -19.20 -3.13
CA VAL A 245 -7.65 -18.98 -4.29
C VAL A 245 -6.50 -19.98 -4.30
N VAL A 246 -5.83 -20.21 -3.17
CA VAL A 246 -4.76 -21.23 -3.08
C VAL A 246 -5.31 -22.60 -3.46
N ARG A 247 -6.44 -23.02 -2.87
CA ARG A 247 -7.04 -24.34 -3.16
C ARG A 247 -7.42 -24.51 -4.63
N LEU A 248 -7.99 -23.47 -5.24
CA LEU A 248 -8.37 -23.48 -6.67
C LEU A 248 -7.14 -23.55 -7.57
N LEU A 249 -6.07 -22.81 -7.24
CA LEU A 249 -4.85 -22.77 -8.02
C LEU A 249 -3.96 -24.00 -7.82
N THR A 250 -4.00 -24.69 -6.68
CA THR A 250 -3.17 -25.88 -6.46
C THR A 250 -3.89 -27.21 -6.69
N GLY A 251 -5.19 -27.18 -7.01
CA GLY A 251 -5.99 -28.40 -7.16
C GLY A 251 -6.16 -29.18 -5.86
N SER A 252 -5.91 -28.57 -4.70
CA SER A 252 -6.09 -29.17 -3.38
C SER A 252 -7.58 -29.21 -3.02
N VAL A 253 -8.34 -30.10 -3.70
CA VAL A 253 -9.79 -30.28 -3.51
C VAL A 253 -10.11 -31.02 -2.18
N HIS A 254 -9.10 -31.45 -1.40
CA HIS A 254 -9.30 -32.21 -0.18
C HIS A 254 -8.93 -31.43 1.09
N GLY A 255 -9.90 -30.70 1.64
CA GLY A 255 -9.95 -30.19 3.01
C GLY A 255 -11.41 -30.21 3.51
N PRO A 256 -11.69 -30.50 4.80
CA PRO A 256 -12.99 -31.03 5.23
C PRO A 256 -14.11 -30.04 4.94
N ALA A 257 -15.20 -30.54 4.36
CA ALA A 257 -16.42 -29.79 4.10
C ALA A 257 -17.07 -29.37 5.42
N THR A 258 -16.67 -28.23 6.00
CA THR A 258 -17.42 -27.58 7.06
C THR A 258 -18.44 -26.63 6.45
N ARG A 259 -19.45 -27.20 5.79
CA ARG A 259 -20.67 -26.48 5.46
C ARG A 259 -21.66 -26.76 6.60
N LYS A 260 -21.64 -25.93 7.66
CA LYS A 260 -22.80 -25.82 8.56
C LYS A 260 -23.73 -24.80 7.93
N SER A 261 -24.83 -25.27 7.36
CA SER A 261 -25.94 -24.40 6.98
C SER A 261 -26.52 -23.74 8.22
N PRO A 262 -26.87 -22.44 8.18
CA PRO A 262 -27.62 -21.82 9.24
C PRO A 262 -29.03 -22.41 9.28
N SER A 263 -29.42 -22.91 10.45
CA SER A 263 -30.78 -23.26 10.86
C SER A 263 -31.59 -22.00 11.18
#